data_AF-A0AAI9EFG2-F1
#
_entry.id   AF-A0AAI9EFG2-F1
#
_cell.length_a   1.000
_cell.length_b   1.000
_cell.length_c   1.000
_cell.angle_alpha   90.00
_cell.angle_beta   90.00
_cell.angle_gamma   90.00
#
_symmetry.space_group_name_H-M   'P 1'
#
loop_
_entity.id
_entity.type
_entity.pdbx_description
1 polymer ?
#
loop_
_entity_poly.entity_id
_entity_poly.type
_entity_poly.pdbx_seq_one_letter_code
_entity_poly.pdbx_strand_id
1 'polypeptide(L)'
;MRLMHNYLTEVAPWFDAHTGQQFYSRTEVPRMLQCPPWRAAALAISAKNIELREKRSIMPDLESLPLHLYQLAVRLAIDAMSGRFETVGALAGCVLLCVYEMMTVTYTDWRRHVQGCTSIYTHNSWNGSSGGLISGSFWDYARIDIWAAFSAGTRTMMATENWFDDPMSIMQQTNMDEDLHSQVAIWLTARVVNIVSTETPPVLDEELFQLRSAMESWPQLGGSSTRPVLSREADGMADYPFPRILFSTHSSIIGHTMWNSAMVLLFEYEAARRHQEAPALQEEAYRHALDAAGIIETNNHTACLVNSLQPAFICGRQMRTKGEKFAILELLAQIERKTGWRCGWRSDGLREFWNLC
;
A
#
# COMPACT_ATOMS: atom_id res chain seq x y z
N MET A 1 -13.54 -7.26 -24.45
CA MET A 1 -13.23 -8.54 -23.78
C MET A 1 -11.86 -8.52 -23.10
N ARG A 2 -10.74 -8.26 -23.81
CA ARG A 2 -9.37 -8.24 -23.25
C ARG A 2 -9.21 -7.39 -21.97
N LEU A 3 -9.65 -6.12 -22.00
CA LEU A 3 -9.52 -5.22 -20.84
C LEU A 3 -10.31 -5.70 -19.62
N MET A 4 -11.56 -6.16 -19.81
CA MET A 4 -12.37 -6.66 -18.70
C MET A 4 -11.81 -7.96 -18.12
N HIS A 5 -11.30 -8.86 -18.98
CA HIS A 5 -10.63 -10.07 -18.53
C HIS A 5 -9.41 -9.72 -17.67
N ASN A 6 -8.51 -8.86 -18.16
CA ASN A 6 -7.35 -8.41 -17.38
C ASN A 6 -7.75 -7.67 -16.10
N TYR A 7 -8.84 -6.89 -16.12
CA TYR A 7 -9.36 -6.28 -14.89
C TYR A 7 -9.69 -7.35 -13.86
N LEU A 8 -10.51 -8.34 -14.20
CA LEU A 8 -10.96 -9.36 -13.24
C LEU A 8 -9.83 -10.29 -12.75
N THR A 9 -8.87 -10.63 -13.62
CA THR A 9 -7.84 -11.63 -13.28
C THR A 9 -6.55 -11.04 -12.73
N GLU A 10 -6.24 -9.79 -13.05
CA GLU A 10 -4.99 -9.14 -12.65
C GLU A 10 -5.25 -7.95 -11.71
N VAL A 11 -6.06 -6.98 -12.15
CA VAL A 11 -6.13 -5.68 -11.47
C VAL A 11 -7.07 -5.68 -10.26
N ALA A 12 -8.28 -6.23 -10.39
CA ALA A 12 -9.25 -6.28 -9.30
C ALA A 12 -8.72 -6.98 -8.03
N PRO A 13 -7.95 -8.09 -8.14
CA PRO A 13 -7.27 -8.68 -6.98
C PRO A 13 -6.36 -7.74 -6.17
N TRP A 14 -5.84 -6.65 -6.76
CA TRP A 14 -5.03 -5.66 -6.04
C TRP A 14 -5.83 -4.93 -4.96
N PHE A 15 -7.12 -4.73 -5.21
CA PHE A 15 -8.06 -4.04 -4.33
C PHE A 15 -8.76 -5.00 -3.35
N ASP A 16 -8.70 -6.31 -3.63
CA ASP A 16 -9.24 -7.35 -2.75
C ASP A 16 -8.18 -7.94 -1.80
N ALA A 17 -6.96 -7.42 -1.84
CA ALA A 17 -5.82 -8.03 -1.16
C ALA A 17 -5.89 -8.01 0.38
N HIS A 18 -6.86 -7.29 0.96
CA HIS A 18 -7.11 -7.16 2.41
C HIS A 18 -8.50 -7.66 2.82
N THR A 19 -9.20 -8.38 1.93
CA THR A 19 -10.49 -8.96 2.26
C THR A 19 -10.76 -10.31 1.57
N GLY A 20 -11.13 -11.30 2.38
CA GLY A 20 -11.62 -12.58 1.88
C GLY A 20 -12.93 -12.47 1.07
N GLN A 21 -13.65 -11.33 1.13
CA GLN A 21 -14.92 -11.14 0.44
C GLN A 21 -14.80 -10.82 -1.05
N GLN A 22 -13.61 -10.43 -1.51
CA GLN A 22 -13.33 -10.17 -2.94
C GLN A 22 -14.35 -9.24 -3.61
N PHE A 23 -14.51 -8.03 -3.08
CA PHE A 23 -15.50 -7.07 -3.57
C PHE A 23 -15.27 -6.71 -5.05
N TYR A 24 -14.04 -6.38 -5.43
CA TYR A 24 -13.73 -5.86 -6.77
C TYR A 24 -13.70 -6.96 -7.85
N SER A 25 -13.15 -8.13 -7.53
CA SER A 25 -12.98 -9.23 -8.49
C SER A 25 -14.18 -10.16 -8.58
N ARG A 26 -15.08 -10.14 -7.59
CA ARG A 26 -16.22 -11.08 -7.53
C ARG A 26 -17.53 -10.44 -7.09
N THR A 27 -17.63 -10.01 -5.83
CA THR A 27 -18.93 -9.76 -5.17
C THR A 27 -19.68 -8.56 -5.76
N GLU A 28 -18.96 -7.50 -6.15
CA GLU A 28 -19.55 -6.25 -6.63
C GLU A 28 -19.35 -6.04 -8.14
N VAL A 29 -18.91 -7.07 -8.88
CA VAL A 29 -18.76 -7.01 -10.35
C VAL A 29 -20.07 -6.61 -11.05
N PRO A 30 -21.26 -7.13 -10.68
CA PRO A 30 -22.51 -6.69 -11.29
C PRO A 30 -22.79 -5.19 -11.09
N ARG A 31 -22.49 -4.65 -9.90
CA ARG A 31 -22.59 -3.22 -9.60
C ARG A 31 -21.60 -2.41 -10.41
N MET A 32 -20.34 -2.84 -10.48
CA MET A 32 -19.31 -2.20 -11.31
C MET A 32 -19.75 -2.10 -12.77
N LEU A 33 -20.37 -3.14 -13.34
CA LEU A 33 -20.86 -3.11 -14.73
C LEU A 33 -21.96 -2.07 -14.98
N GLN A 34 -22.78 -1.80 -13.95
CA GLN A 34 -23.90 -0.85 -13.99
C GLN A 34 -23.49 0.58 -13.62
N CYS A 35 -22.33 0.77 -12.98
CA CYS A 35 -21.81 2.07 -12.55
C CYS A 35 -20.81 2.62 -13.60
N PRO A 36 -21.19 3.62 -14.43
CA PRO A 36 -20.32 4.14 -15.48
C PRO A 36 -18.95 4.64 -15.02
N PRO A 37 -18.80 5.45 -13.94
CA PRO A 37 -17.48 5.92 -13.51
C PRO A 37 -16.58 4.75 -13.07
N TRP A 38 -17.12 3.78 -12.32
CA TRP A 38 -16.36 2.61 -11.90
C TRP A 38 -15.92 1.75 -13.10
N ARG A 39 -16.85 1.42 -14.00
CA ARG A 39 -16.54 0.64 -15.19
C ARG A 39 -15.48 1.31 -16.07
N ALA A 40 -15.57 2.62 -16.26
CA ALA A 40 -14.58 3.37 -17.03
C ALA A 40 -13.21 3.33 -16.36
N ALA A 41 -13.15 3.53 -15.02
CA ALA A 41 -11.91 3.44 -14.26
C ALA A 41 -11.29 2.04 -14.32
N ALA A 42 -12.09 0.98 -14.19
CA ALA A 42 -11.67 -0.43 -14.32
C ALA A 42 -11.04 -0.74 -15.67
N LEU A 43 -11.63 -0.24 -16.75
CA LEU A 43 -11.06 -0.38 -18.09
C LEU A 43 -9.79 0.45 -18.26
N ALA A 44 -9.73 1.67 -17.70
CA ALA A 44 -8.57 2.55 -17.79
C ALA A 44 -7.34 1.93 -17.12
N ILE A 45 -7.46 1.50 -15.85
CA ILE A 45 -6.36 0.87 -15.11
C ILE A 45 -5.92 -0.45 -15.76
N SER A 46 -6.87 -1.23 -16.29
CA SER A 46 -6.56 -2.46 -17.01
C SER A 46 -5.78 -2.19 -18.30
N ALA A 47 -6.20 -1.20 -19.09
CA ALA A 47 -5.48 -0.79 -20.28
C ALA A 47 -4.07 -0.29 -19.91
N LYS A 48 -3.93 0.48 -18.82
CA LYS A 48 -2.62 0.96 -18.38
C LYS A 48 -1.70 -0.16 -17.92
N ASN A 49 -2.21 -1.11 -17.13
CA ASN A 49 -1.47 -2.28 -16.67
C ASN A 49 -0.92 -3.09 -17.86
N ILE A 50 -1.76 -3.37 -18.87
CA ILE A 50 -1.33 -4.07 -20.08
C ILE A 50 -0.22 -3.29 -20.81
N GLU A 51 -0.43 -1.99 -21.04
CA GLU A 51 0.53 -1.12 -21.75
C GLU A 51 1.90 -1.13 -21.06
N LEU A 52 1.94 -0.99 -19.73
CA LEU A 52 3.17 -0.93 -18.96
C LEU A 52 3.87 -2.30 -18.86
N ARG A 53 3.12 -3.39 -18.68
CA ARG A 53 3.69 -4.75 -18.62
C ARG A 53 4.23 -5.23 -19.95
N GLU A 54 3.52 -4.96 -21.05
CA GLU A 54 3.91 -5.41 -22.39
C GLU A 54 4.94 -4.47 -23.05
N LYS A 55 5.19 -3.29 -22.47
CA LYS A 55 6.05 -2.23 -23.03
C LYS A 55 5.68 -1.89 -24.48
N ARG A 56 4.39 -1.96 -24.80
CA ARG A 56 3.85 -1.73 -26.15
C ARG A 56 2.58 -0.92 -26.05
N SER A 57 2.41 0.03 -26.98
CA SER A 57 1.13 0.70 -27.14
C SER A 57 0.08 -0.33 -27.55
N ILE A 58 -1.08 -0.31 -26.88
CA ILE A 58 -2.22 -1.19 -27.21
C ILE A 58 -2.78 -0.83 -28.60
N MET A 59 -2.64 0.43 -29.01
CA MET A 59 -3.03 0.94 -30.33
C MET A 59 -1.96 1.94 -30.82
N PRO A 60 -1.04 1.54 -31.72
CA PRO A 60 0.06 2.41 -32.18
C PRO A 60 -0.42 3.67 -32.91
N ASP A 61 -1.59 3.63 -33.53
CA ASP A 61 -2.10 4.66 -34.45
C ASP A 61 -3.21 5.55 -33.86
N LEU A 62 -3.52 5.41 -32.57
CA LEU A 62 -4.57 6.17 -31.86
C LEU A 62 -4.00 6.91 -30.65
N GLU A 63 -4.67 8.00 -30.24
CA GLU A 63 -4.48 8.60 -28.92
C GLU A 63 -4.53 7.50 -27.84
N SER A 64 -3.55 7.49 -26.91
CA SER A 64 -3.33 6.37 -25.98
C SER A 64 -4.65 5.91 -25.34
N LEU A 65 -5.09 4.68 -25.67
CA LEU A 65 -6.34 4.11 -25.16
C LEU A 65 -6.48 4.20 -23.63
N PRO A 66 -5.43 3.89 -22.84
CA PRO A 66 -5.46 4.13 -21.40
C PRO A 66 -5.80 5.58 -21.04
N LEU A 67 -5.20 6.57 -21.73
CA LEU A 67 -5.45 7.99 -21.49
C LEU A 67 -6.90 8.37 -21.82
N HIS A 68 -7.44 7.90 -22.94
CA HIS A 68 -8.82 8.17 -23.32
C HIS A 68 -9.82 7.61 -22.29
N LEU A 69 -9.62 6.36 -21.85
CA LEU A 69 -10.45 5.72 -20.83
C LEU A 69 -10.33 6.43 -19.48
N TYR A 70 -9.13 6.86 -19.10
CA TYR A 70 -8.89 7.65 -17.90
C TYR A 70 -9.64 8.99 -17.96
N GLN A 71 -9.52 9.75 -19.04
CA GLN A 71 -10.25 11.02 -19.21
C GLN A 71 -11.77 10.83 -19.20
N LEU A 72 -12.27 9.73 -19.76
CA LEU A 72 -13.69 9.36 -19.64
C LEU A 72 -14.08 9.09 -18.18
N ALA A 73 -13.28 8.30 -17.46
CA ALA A 73 -13.53 7.97 -16.07
C ALA A 73 -13.53 9.21 -15.16
N VAL A 74 -12.57 10.13 -15.35
CA VAL A 74 -12.51 11.42 -14.63
C VAL A 74 -13.78 12.25 -14.88
N ARG A 75 -14.21 12.39 -16.14
CA ARG A 75 -15.46 13.11 -16.46
C ARG A 75 -16.67 12.50 -15.77
N LEU A 76 -16.77 11.17 -15.78
CA LEU A 76 -17.87 10.46 -15.11
C LEU A 76 -17.81 10.56 -13.58
N ALA A 77 -16.61 10.61 -13.00
CA ALA A 77 -16.42 10.85 -11.57
C ALA A 77 -16.85 12.26 -11.16
N ILE A 78 -16.56 13.28 -11.99
CA ILE A 78 -17.05 14.65 -11.79
C ILE A 78 -18.59 14.70 -11.85
N ASP A 79 -19.19 14.04 -12.83
CA ASP A 79 -20.65 13.92 -12.93
C ASP A 79 -21.25 13.21 -11.69
N ALA A 80 -20.55 12.24 -11.11
CA ALA A 80 -20.99 11.56 -9.90
C ALA A 80 -21.08 12.51 -8.70
N MET A 81 -20.17 13.48 -8.58
CA MET A 81 -20.23 14.52 -7.54
C MET A 81 -21.49 15.40 -7.64
N SER A 82 -22.13 15.46 -8.82
CA SER A 82 -23.40 16.17 -9.03
C SER A 82 -24.63 15.31 -8.68
N GLY A 83 -24.44 14.15 -8.05
CA GLY A 83 -25.53 13.23 -7.67
C GLY A 83 -26.07 12.38 -8.84
N ARG A 84 -25.36 12.34 -9.98
CA ARG A 84 -25.82 11.63 -11.20
C ARG A 84 -25.70 10.12 -11.12
N PHE A 85 -24.82 9.60 -10.26
CA PHE A 85 -24.51 8.17 -10.13
C PHE A 85 -24.52 7.75 -8.66
N GLU A 86 -24.63 6.45 -8.37
CA GLU A 86 -24.56 5.96 -6.99
C GLU A 86 -23.18 6.22 -6.36
N THR A 87 -23.18 6.76 -5.14
CA THR A 87 -21.99 7.24 -4.44
C THR A 87 -20.96 6.13 -4.18
N VAL A 88 -21.42 4.92 -3.84
CA VAL A 88 -20.53 3.80 -3.49
C VAL A 88 -19.73 3.32 -4.70
N GLY A 89 -20.36 3.13 -5.86
CA GLY A 89 -19.65 2.79 -7.09
C GLY A 89 -18.75 3.93 -7.58
N ALA A 90 -19.18 5.19 -7.41
CA ALA A 90 -18.33 6.34 -7.73
C ALA A 90 -17.05 6.36 -6.88
N LEU A 91 -17.15 6.10 -5.57
CA LEU A 91 -16.01 5.95 -4.66
C LEU A 91 -15.04 4.87 -5.14
N ALA A 92 -15.54 3.67 -5.46
CA ALA A 92 -14.71 2.58 -5.97
C ALA A 92 -13.99 2.99 -7.28
N GLY A 93 -14.69 3.68 -8.18
CA GLY A 93 -14.09 4.27 -9.39
C GLY A 93 -12.96 5.26 -9.10
N CYS A 94 -13.15 6.15 -8.12
CA CYS A 94 -12.13 7.12 -7.69
C CYS A 94 -10.89 6.42 -7.12
N VAL A 95 -11.07 5.39 -6.29
CA VAL A 95 -9.95 4.60 -5.73
C VAL A 95 -9.13 3.94 -6.85
N LEU A 96 -9.78 3.41 -7.89
CA LEU A 96 -9.09 2.88 -9.08
C LEU A 96 -8.32 3.97 -9.84
N LEU A 97 -8.86 5.18 -9.94
CA LEU A 97 -8.19 6.31 -10.59
C LEU A 97 -6.94 6.72 -9.81
N CYS A 98 -6.98 6.74 -8.47
CA CYS A 98 -5.80 6.98 -7.65
C CYS A 98 -4.67 6.00 -8.01
N VAL A 99 -4.97 4.70 -8.10
CA VAL A 99 -3.97 3.68 -8.46
C VAL A 99 -3.49 3.84 -9.89
N TYR A 100 -4.37 4.13 -10.86
CA TYR A 100 -3.97 4.42 -12.24
C TYR A 100 -2.90 5.52 -12.30
N GLU A 101 -3.07 6.59 -11.53
CA GLU A 101 -2.13 7.72 -11.52
C GLU A 101 -0.82 7.35 -10.82
N MET A 102 -0.88 6.61 -9.71
CA MET A 102 0.31 6.08 -9.05
C MET A 102 1.18 5.21 -9.97
N MET A 103 0.57 4.49 -10.92
CA MET A 103 1.32 3.69 -11.90
C MET A 103 2.08 4.54 -12.93
N THR A 104 1.64 5.78 -13.19
CA THR A 104 2.05 6.56 -14.38
C THR A 104 2.96 7.74 -14.08
N VAL A 105 2.79 8.42 -12.96
CA VAL A 105 3.38 9.74 -12.69
C VAL A 105 4.10 9.83 -11.35
N THR A 106 5.01 10.79 -11.26
CA THR A 106 5.58 11.26 -9.99
C THR A 106 4.50 11.90 -9.13
N TYR A 107 4.73 11.90 -7.81
CA TYR A 107 3.82 12.24 -6.70
C TYR A 107 2.66 13.25 -6.91
N THR A 108 2.82 14.29 -7.73
CA THR A 108 1.98 15.50 -7.74
C THR A 108 0.55 15.30 -8.23
N ASP A 109 0.32 14.43 -9.21
CA ASP A 109 -0.99 14.38 -9.90
C ASP A 109 -2.02 13.52 -9.16
N TRP A 110 -1.58 12.48 -8.46
CA TRP A 110 -2.49 11.56 -7.78
C TRP A 110 -3.04 12.07 -6.44
N ARG A 111 -2.42 13.11 -5.85
CA ARG A 111 -2.92 13.75 -4.62
C ARG A 111 -4.35 14.28 -4.79
N ARG A 112 -4.75 14.73 -5.99
CA ARG A 112 -6.09 15.28 -6.24
C ARG A 112 -7.20 14.24 -6.16
N HIS A 113 -7.00 13.03 -6.72
CA HIS A 113 -8.01 11.97 -6.63
C HIS A 113 -8.10 11.41 -5.20
N VAL A 114 -6.98 11.34 -4.48
CA VAL A 114 -6.99 10.97 -3.06
C VAL A 114 -7.81 11.98 -2.25
N GLN A 115 -7.65 13.29 -2.49
CA GLN A 115 -8.48 14.33 -1.86
C GLN A 115 -9.98 14.17 -2.18
N GLY A 116 -10.29 13.75 -3.42
CA GLY A 116 -11.66 13.42 -3.83
C GLY A 116 -12.24 12.26 -3.00
N CYS A 117 -11.49 11.17 -2.83
CA CYS A 117 -11.89 10.05 -1.97
C CYS A 117 -12.08 10.50 -0.52
N THR A 118 -11.14 11.26 0.06
CA THR A 118 -11.25 11.81 1.42
C THR A 118 -12.56 12.59 1.58
N SER A 119 -12.86 13.46 0.62
CA SER A 119 -14.08 14.29 0.64
C SER A 119 -15.36 13.45 0.62
N ILE A 120 -15.39 12.36 -0.16
CA ILE A 120 -16.52 11.41 -0.17
C ILE A 120 -16.67 10.73 1.19
N TYR A 121 -15.59 10.23 1.78
CA TYR A 121 -15.63 9.60 3.11
C TYR A 121 -16.11 10.57 4.19
N THR A 122 -15.54 11.77 4.24
CA THR A 122 -15.90 12.79 5.23
C THR A 122 -17.35 13.25 5.08
N HIS A 123 -17.83 13.48 3.86
CA HIS A 123 -19.20 13.93 3.62
C HIS A 123 -20.26 12.91 4.05
N ASN A 124 -19.96 11.61 3.91
CA ASN A 124 -20.90 10.53 4.23
C ASN A 124 -20.67 9.92 5.63
N SER A 125 -19.71 10.44 6.41
CA SER A 125 -19.28 9.86 7.69
C SER A 125 -18.91 8.38 7.57
N TRP A 126 -18.19 8.04 6.49
CA TRP A 126 -17.72 6.68 6.21
C TRP A 126 -16.25 6.52 6.60
N ASN A 127 -15.88 5.30 6.97
CA ASN A 127 -14.53 4.90 7.36
C ASN A 127 -14.31 3.39 7.15
N GLY A 128 -13.21 2.87 7.69
CA GLY A 128 -12.86 1.44 7.63
C GLY A 128 -13.85 0.51 8.31
N SER A 129 -14.69 1.01 9.23
CA SER A 129 -15.71 0.24 9.95
C SER A 129 -17.07 0.21 9.23
N SER A 130 -17.25 0.94 8.12
CA SER A 130 -18.56 1.08 7.44
C SER A 130 -19.07 -0.17 6.71
N GLY A 131 -18.31 -1.27 6.71
CA GLY A 131 -18.68 -2.55 6.08
C GLY A 131 -18.75 -2.55 4.54
N GLY A 132 -18.89 -3.75 3.97
CA GLY A 132 -19.05 -3.98 2.54
C GLY A 132 -17.96 -3.34 1.67
N LEU A 133 -18.34 -2.95 0.45
CA LEU A 133 -17.45 -2.27 -0.50
C LEU A 133 -16.90 -0.94 0.03
N ILE A 134 -17.62 -0.24 0.92
CA ILE A 134 -17.18 1.04 1.49
C ILE A 134 -15.91 0.83 2.33
N SER A 135 -15.97 -0.14 3.25
CA SER A 135 -14.82 -0.55 4.08
C SER A 135 -13.70 -1.14 3.24
N GLY A 136 -14.01 -2.03 2.28
CA GLY A 136 -13.00 -2.57 1.36
C GLY A 136 -12.24 -1.48 0.61
N SER A 137 -12.97 -0.53 0.02
CA SER A 137 -12.37 0.62 -0.68
C SER A 137 -11.59 1.54 0.26
N PHE A 138 -11.95 1.59 1.55
CA PHE A 138 -11.29 2.44 2.53
C PHE A 138 -9.87 1.95 2.79
N TRP A 139 -9.68 0.64 2.92
CA TRP A 139 -8.35 0.07 3.16
C TRP A 139 -7.44 0.10 1.92
N ASP A 140 -8.01 0.18 0.71
CA ASP A 140 -7.27 0.57 -0.49
C ASP A 140 -6.84 2.03 -0.43
N TYR A 141 -7.81 2.94 -0.22
CA TYR A 141 -7.57 4.38 -0.07
C TYR A 141 -6.53 4.68 1.01
N ALA A 142 -6.61 4.04 2.17
CA ALA A 142 -5.73 4.23 3.30
C ALA A 142 -4.26 3.98 2.92
N ARG A 143 -3.98 2.88 2.22
CA ARG A 143 -2.62 2.55 1.77
C ARG A 143 -2.10 3.55 0.74
N ILE A 144 -2.97 4.00 -0.15
CA ILE A 144 -2.65 5.06 -1.11
C ILE A 144 -2.28 6.36 -0.38
N ASP A 145 -3.11 6.79 0.58
CA ASP A 145 -2.91 8.01 1.38
C ASP A 145 -1.61 7.95 2.22
N ILE A 146 -1.34 6.82 2.88
CA ILE A 146 -0.10 6.56 3.63
C ILE A 146 1.13 6.76 2.75
N TRP A 147 1.15 6.12 1.58
CA TRP A 147 2.29 6.23 0.68
C TRP A 147 2.39 7.61 0.02
N ALA A 148 1.30 8.36 -0.02
CA ALA A 148 1.27 9.75 -0.45
C ALA A 148 1.99 10.62 0.57
N ALA A 149 1.55 10.51 1.81
CA ALA A 149 2.08 11.21 2.95
C ALA A 149 3.59 10.95 3.09
N PHE A 150 3.98 9.67 3.08
CA PHE A 150 5.39 9.27 3.14
C PHE A 150 6.23 9.86 2.01
N SER A 151 5.77 9.75 0.76
CA SER A 151 6.56 10.22 -0.40
C SER A 151 6.72 11.74 -0.42
N ALA A 152 5.78 12.46 0.17
CA ALA A 152 5.76 13.93 0.21
C ALA A 152 6.37 14.51 1.48
N GLY A 153 6.66 13.68 2.47
CA GLY A 153 6.99 14.15 3.82
C GLY A 153 5.84 14.89 4.51
N THR A 154 4.58 14.63 4.12
CA THR A 154 3.37 15.24 4.71
C THR A 154 2.62 14.24 5.58
N ARG A 155 1.50 14.65 6.17
CA ARG A 155 0.56 13.76 6.89
C ARG A 155 -0.48 13.15 5.95
N THR A 156 -1.15 12.10 6.42
CA THR A 156 -2.34 11.52 5.77
C THR A 156 -3.46 12.54 5.70
N MET A 157 -4.27 12.50 4.65
CA MET A 157 -5.35 13.48 4.44
C MET A 157 -6.48 13.32 5.44
N MET A 158 -6.82 12.07 5.78
CA MET A 158 -7.78 11.79 6.83
C MET A 158 -7.06 11.58 8.16
N ALA A 159 -7.57 12.24 9.21
CA ALA A 159 -7.10 12.03 10.57
C ALA A 159 -7.26 10.56 10.98
N THR A 160 -6.19 9.96 11.51
CA THR A 160 -6.09 8.52 11.80
C THR A 160 -7.11 8.04 12.83
N GLU A 161 -7.53 8.91 13.71
CA GLU A 161 -8.56 8.72 14.73
C GLU A 161 -9.95 8.47 14.14
N ASN A 162 -10.17 8.83 12.87
CA ASN A 162 -11.45 8.61 12.18
C ASN A 162 -11.48 7.33 11.33
N TRP A 163 -10.42 6.52 11.32
CA TRP A 163 -10.30 5.36 10.43
C TRP A 163 -11.08 4.14 10.92
N PHE A 164 -11.31 4.09 12.24
CA PHE A 164 -12.14 3.11 12.92
C PHE A 164 -13.17 3.83 13.79
N ASP A 165 -14.33 3.21 14.00
CA ASP A 165 -15.33 3.74 14.94
C ASP A 165 -14.86 3.69 16.39
N ASP A 166 -14.15 2.61 16.77
CA ASP A 166 -13.62 2.40 18.13
C ASP A 166 -12.23 1.74 18.08
N PRO A 167 -11.15 2.51 17.81
CA PRO A 167 -9.79 1.97 17.74
C PRO A 167 -9.32 1.41 19.10
N MET A 168 -9.83 1.90 20.21
CA MET A 168 -9.41 1.45 21.54
C MET A 168 -9.92 0.05 21.85
N SER A 169 -11.20 -0.23 21.55
CA SER A 169 -11.77 -1.57 21.65
C SER A 169 -11.06 -2.55 20.71
N ILE A 170 -10.77 -2.14 19.47
CA ILE A 170 -10.03 -2.96 18.50
C ILE A 170 -8.67 -3.37 19.05
N MET A 171 -7.90 -2.45 19.62
CA MET A 171 -6.57 -2.75 20.18
C MET A 171 -6.60 -3.67 21.42
N GLN A 172 -7.77 -3.89 22.02
CA GLN A 172 -7.95 -4.83 23.14
C GLN A 172 -8.38 -6.24 22.69
N GLN A 173 -8.73 -6.41 21.41
CA GLN A 173 -9.11 -7.71 20.89
C GLN A 173 -7.90 -8.63 20.75
N THR A 174 -8.18 -9.93 20.81
CA THR A 174 -7.19 -10.99 20.56
C THR A 174 -7.79 -11.99 19.58
N ASN A 175 -6.93 -12.78 18.94
CA ASN A 175 -7.33 -13.76 17.94
C ASN A 175 -8.08 -13.13 16.76
N MET A 176 -7.62 -11.97 16.29
CA MET A 176 -8.13 -11.31 15.08
C MET A 176 -7.93 -12.21 13.87
N ASP A 177 -8.87 -12.17 12.92
CA ASP A 177 -8.66 -12.71 11.59
C ASP A 177 -7.59 -11.92 10.82
N GLU A 178 -7.14 -12.48 9.69
CA GLU A 178 -6.11 -11.90 8.84
C GLU A 178 -6.47 -10.52 8.28
N ASP A 179 -7.76 -10.25 8.04
CA ASP A 179 -8.23 -9.01 7.43
C ASP A 179 -8.17 -7.88 8.47
N LEU A 180 -8.80 -8.06 9.63
CA LEU A 180 -8.76 -7.07 10.71
C LEU A 180 -7.32 -6.86 11.22
N HIS A 181 -6.54 -7.94 11.37
CA HIS A 181 -5.14 -7.85 11.77
C HIS A 181 -4.34 -6.98 10.79
N SER A 182 -4.51 -7.18 9.48
CA SER A 182 -3.89 -6.33 8.45
C SER A 182 -4.37 -4.88 8.49
N GLN A 183 -5.67 -4.65 8.71
CA GLN A 183 -6.25 -3.30 8.79
C GLN A 183 -5.68 -2.50 9.97
N VAL A 184 -5.48 -3.15 11.12
CA VAL A 184 -4.80 -2.53 12.27
C VAL A 184 -3.35 -2.17 11.94
N ALA A 185 -2.60 -3.03 11.23
CA ALA A 185 -1.25 -2.68 10.77
C ALA A 185 -1.23 -1.47 9.82
N ILE A 186 -2.19 -1.40 8.89
CA ILE A 186 -2.35 -0.26 7.98
C ILE A 186 -2.60 1.02 8.78
N TRP A 187 -3.51 0.98 9.76
CA TRP A 187 -3.82 2.12 10.62
C TRP A 187 -2.63 2.57 11.47
N LEU A 188 -1.92 1.64 12.12
CA LEU A 188 -0.73 1.97 12.90
C LEU A 188 0.40 2.54 12.01
N THR A 189 0.54 2.03 10.78
CA THR A 189 1.48 2.56 9.79
C THR A 189 1.18 4.02 9.44
N ALA A 190 -0.11 4.38 9.27
CA ALA A 190 -0.50 5.77 9.04
C ALA A 190 -0.09 6.69 10.19
N ARG A 191 -0.25 6.23 11.44
CA ARG A 191 0.19 6.98 12.63
C ARG A 191 1.70 7.18 12.65
N VAL A 192 2.48 6.15 12.33
CA VAL A 192 3.95 6.27 12.21
C VAL A 192 4.32 7.28 11.12
N VAL A 193 3.74 7.17 9.92
CA VAL A 193 3.99 8.10 8.81
C VAL A 193 3.67 9.54 9.20
N ASN A 194 2.59 9.77 9.94
CA ASN A 194 2.23 11.09 10.43
C ASN A 194 3.28 11.66 11.40
N ILE A 195 3.80 10.85 12.33
CA ILE A 195 4.83 11.29 13.29
C ILE A 195 6.15 11.61 12.59
N VAL A 196 6.58 10.80 11.62
CA VAL A 196 7.87 11.00 10.92
C VAL A 196 7.80 12.05 9.80
N SER A 197 6.63 12.63 9.55
CA SER A 197 6.44 13.67 8.53
C SER A 197 7.22 14.95 8.85
N THR A 198 7.67 15.64 7.81
CA THR A 198 8.47 16.87 7.92
C THR A 198 7.67 18.09 8.37
N GLU A 199 6.33 18.01 8.27
CA GLU A 199 5.41 19.08 8.68
C GLU A 199 5.13 19.09 10.20
N THR A 200 5.54 18.04 10.93
CA THR A 200 5.10 17.84 12.31
C THR A 200 6.15 18.37 13.30
N PRO A 201 5.76 19.20 14.28
CA PRO A 201 6.64 19.54 15.39
C PRO A 201 7.03 18.26 16.15
N PRO A 202 8.15 18.26 16.89
CA PRO A 202 8.57 17.08 17.64
C PRO A 202 7.43 16.55 18.51
N VAL A 203 7.01 15.30 18.24
CA VAL A 203 5.97 14.62 19.02
C VAL A 203 6.40 14.47 20.48
N LEU A 204 5.44 14.47 21.40
CA LEU A 204 5.67 14.20 22.81
C LEU A 204 6.17 12.76 23.01
N ASP A 205 7.12 12.57 23.92
CA ASP A 205 7.71 11.24 24.16
C ASP A 205 6.67 10.21 24.65
N GLU A 206 5.61 10.67 25.34
CA GLU A 206 4.49 9.81 25.77
C GLU A 206 3.69 9.27 24.59
N GLU A 207 3.36 10.11 23.61
CA GLU A 207 2.61 9.69 22.41
C GLU A 207 3.45 8.72 21.55
N LEU A 208 4.75 9.00 21.44
CA LEU A 208 5.70 8.12 20.76
C LEU A 208 5.80 6.75 21.46
N PHE A 209 5.89 6.75 22.79
CA PHE A 209 5.92 5.53 23.60
C PHE A 209 4.63 4.72 23.44
N GLN A 210 3.46 5.36 23.47
CA GLN A 210 2.18 4.70 23.28
C GLN A 210 2.07 4.06 21.88
N LEU A 211 2.49 4.77 20.83
CA LEU A 211 2.50 4.21 19.47
C LEU A 211 3.49 3.06 19.34
N ARG A 212 4.70 3.19 19.91
CA ARG A 212 5.71 2.13 19.94
C ARG A 212 5.18 0.86 20.61
N SER A 213 4.55 1.00 21.78
CA SER A 213 3.92 -0.11 22.50
C SER A 213 2.77 -0.76 21.71
N ALA A 214 1.95 0.05 21.03
CA ALA A 214 0.89 -0.46 20.15
C ALA A 214 1.47 -1.24 18.94
N MET A 215 2.55 -0.73 18.34
CA MET A 215 3.25 -1.41 17.25
C MET A 215 3.88 -2.73 17.70
N GLU A 216 4.49 -2.77 18.88
CA GLU A 216 5.12 -3.99 19.43
C GLU A 216 4.12 -5.06 19.85
N SER A 217 2.91 -4.66 20.26
CA SER A 217 1.84 -5.58 20.67
C SER A 217 1.00 -6.10 19.48
N TRP A 218 1.04 -5.43 18.33
CA TRP A 218 0.27 -5.80 17.14
C TRP A 218 0.46 -7.27 16.69
N PRO A 219 1.69 -7.84 16.66
CA PRO A 219 1.88 -9.23 16.26
C PRO A 219 1.10 -10.20 17.16
N GLN A 220 0.81 -9.88 18.41
CA GLN A 220 0.12 -10.77 19.35
C GLN A 220 -1.42 -10.68 19.25
N LEU A 221 -1.95 -9.67 18.55
CA LEU A 221 -3.41 -9.50 18.39
C LEU A 221 -4.01 -10.52 17.40
N GLY A 222 -3.24 -10.97 16.42
CA GLY A 222 -3.68 -11.90 15.38
C GLY A 222 -3.79 -13.35 15.84
N GLY A 223 -4.77 -14.07 15.27
CA GLY A 223 -4.97 -15.51 15.44
C GLY A 223 -3.93 -16.37 14.70
N SER A 224 -4.19 -17.66 14.60
CA SER A 224 -3.28 -18.61 13.93
C SER A 224 -3.16 -18.37 12.42
N SER A 225 -4.23 -17.89 11.76
CA SER A 225 -4.24 -17.63 10.32
C SER A 225 -3.34 -16.46 9.91
N THR A 226 -2.96 -15.60 10.85
CA THR A 226 -2.11 -14.43 10.58
C THR A 226 -0.63 -14.74 10.63
N ARG A 227 -0.24 -15.93 11.12
CA ARG A 227 1.15 -16.32 11.30
C ARG A 227 1.79 -16.78 9.99
N PRO A 228 3.13 -16.67 9.86
CA PRO A 228 3.84 -17.32 8.77
C PRO A 228 3.58 -18.82 8.75
N VAL A 229 3.31 -19.36 7.57
CA VAL A 229 3.21 -20.81 7.31
C VAL A 229 4.59 -21.46 7.37
N LEU A 230 5.61 -20.75 6.88
CA LEU A 230 7.00 -21.15 6.88
C LEU A 230 7.87 -19.93 7.13
N SER A 231 8.84 -20.05 8.03
CA SER A 231 9.91 -19.06 8.20
C SER A 231 11.26 -19.75 8.16
N ARG A 232 12.21 -19.15 7.45
CA ARG A 232 13.60 -19.58 7.40
C ARG A 232 14.49 -18.36 7.42
N GLU A 233 15.46 -18.36 8.33
CA GLU A 233 16.44 -17.28 8.48
C GLU A 233 17.19 -16.99 7.18
N ALA A 234 17.68 -15.75 7.08
CA ALA A 234 18.61 -15.35 6.04
C ALA A 234 19.91 -16.17 6.14
N ASP A 235 20.52 -16.47 5.00
CA ASP A 235 21.83 -17.09 4.94
C ASP A 235 22.78 -16.16 4.18
N GLY A 236 23.59 -15.42 4.93
CA GLY A 236 24.52 -14.43 4.37
C GLY A 236 25.66 -15.03 3.53
N MET A 237 25.80 -16.37 3.51
CA MET A 237 26.74 -17.09 2.66
C MET A 237 26.08 -17.67 1.40
N ALA A 238 24.75 -17.59 1.31
CA ALA A 238 23.99 -18.07 0.16
C ALA A 238 23.59 -16.93 -0.77
N ASP A 239 23.15 -17.28 -1.99
CA ASP A 239 22.71 -16.32 -3.01
C ASP A 239 21.40 -15.55 -2.65
N TYR A 240 20.82 -15.80 -1.47
CA TYR A 240 19.57 -15.20 -0.99
C TYR A 240 19.79 -14.48 0.35
N PRO A 241 20.02 -13.15 0.35
CA PRO A 241 20.39 -12.40 1.55
C PRO A 241 19.22 -12.14 2.52
N PHE A 242 17.98 -12.41 2.12
CA PHE A 242 16.79 -12.17 2.93
C PHE A 242 16.23 -13.47 3.54
N PRO A 243 15.54 -13.39 4.70
CA PRO A 243 14.81 -14.52 5.24
C PRO A 243 13.67 -14.92 4.29
N ARG A 244 13.28 -16.19 4.31
CA ARG A 244 12.09 -16.66 3.59
C ARG A 244 10.91 -16.77 4.53
N ILE A 245 9.94 -15.88 4.37
CA ILE A 245 8.76 -15.79 5.24
C ILE A 245 7.50 -15.93 4.38
N LEU A 246 6.87 -17.10 4.42
CA LEU A 246 5.70 -17.43 3.60
C LEU A 246 4.42 -17.26 4.41
N PHE A 247 3.44 -16.55 3.87
CA PHE A 247 2.10 -16.43 4.45
C PHE A 247 1.04 -17.12 3.59
N SER A 248 -0.09 -17.47 4.19
CA SER A 248 -1.22 -18.13 3.52
C SER A 248 -2.18 -17.15 2.83
N THR A 249 -2.20 -15.87 3.24
CA THR A 249 -3.19 -14.89 2.78
C THR A 249 -2.53 -13.57 2.35
N HIS A 250 -3.14 -12.88 1.39
CA HIS A 250 -2.70 -11.54 0.99
C HIS A 250 -2.77 -10.52 2.13
N SER A 251 -3.80 -10.62 2.98
CA SER A 251 -3.99 -9.74 4.14
C SER A 251 -2.80 -9.86 5.10
N SER A 252 -2.38 -11.08 5.44
CA SER A 252 -1.20 -11.28 6.30
C SER A 252 0.09 -10.77 5.66
N ILE A 253 0.27 -10.95 4.34
CA ILE A 253 1.44 -10.42 3.61
C ILE A 253 1.48 -8.90 3.70
N ILE A 254 0.37 -8.22 3.41
CA ILE A 254 0.29 -6.76 3.44
C ILE A 254 0.48 -6.23 4.86
N GLY A 255 -0.24 -6.79 5.84
CA GLY A 255 -0.15 -6.39 7.24
C GLY A 255 1.28 -6.46 7.77
N HIS A 256 1.97 -7.59 7.59
CA HIS A 256 3.34 -7.75 8.08
C HIS A 256 4.36 -6.93 7.27
N THR A 257 4.15 -6.73 5.97
CA THR A 257 5.02 -5.87 5.16
C THR A 257 4.91 -4.42 5.63
N MET A 258 3.70 -3.92 5.87
CA MET A 258 3.46 -2.57 6.34
C MET A 258 3.94 -2.37 7.77
N TRP A 259 3.66 -3.32 8.67
CA TRP A 259 4.12 -3.28 10.05
C TRP A 259 5.65 -3.22 10.13
N ASN A 260 6.38 -4.11 9.45
CA ASN A 260 7.84 -4.07 9.43
C ASN A 260 8.37 -2.75 8.85
N SER A 261 7.80 -2.27 7.74
CA SER A 261 8.20 -0.99 7.14
C SER A 261 7.97 0.18 8.09
N ALA A 262 6.86 0.18 8.84
CA ALA A 262 6.57 1.18 9.84
C ALA A 262 7.52 1.08 11.05
N MET A 263 7.89 -0.13 11.49
CA MET A 263 8.91 -0.31 12.52
C MET A 263 10.24 0.31 12.08
N VAL A 264 10.68 0.10 10.83
CA VAL A 264 11.89 0.74 10.28
C VAL A 264 11.81 2.26 10.43
N LEU A 265 10.72 2.88 9.99
CA LEU A 265 10.55 4.34 10.08
C LEU A 265 10.52 4.84 11.53
N LEU A 266 9.84 4.11 12.42
CA LEU A 266 9.73 4.46 13.83
C LEU A 266 11.10 4.40 14.52
N PHE A 267 11.87 3.35 14.27
CA PHE A 267 13.22 3.20 14.81
C PHE A 267 14.21 4.23 14.27
N GLU A 268 14.15 4.55 12.97
CA GLU A 268 14.95 5.63 12.40
C GLU A 268 14.66 6.97 13.10
N TYR A 269 13.38 7.27 13.33
CA TYR A 269 12.96 8.49 14.01
C TYR A 269 13.40 8.53 15.48
N GLU A 270 13.25 7.43 16.22
CA GLU A 270 13.73 7.32 17.59
C GLU A 270 15.26 7.44 17.69
N ALA A 271 16.01 6.80 16.79
CA ALA A 271 17.47 6.86 16.75
C ALA A 271 17.99 8.28 16.50
N ALA A 272 17.28 9.06 15.67
CA ALA A 272 17.60 10.47 15.42
C ALA A 272 17.38 11.35 16.66
N ARG A 273 16.48 10.98 17.57
CA ARG A 273 16.18 11.74 18.81
C ARG A 273 16.97 11.26 20.02
N ARG A 274 17.26 9.95 20.10
CA ARG A 274 17.92 9.30 21.24
C ARG A 274 19.31 8.81 20.85
N HIS A 275 20.24 9.74 20.69
CA HIS A 275 21.60 9.45 20.18
C HIS A 275 22.36 8.36 20.97
N GLN A 276 22.11 8.22 22.27
CA GLN A 276 22.73 7.19 23.10
C GLN A 276 22.24 5.76 22.78
N GLU A 277 20.97 5.63 22.36
CA GLU A 277 20.33 4.36 22.02
C GLU A 277 20.36 4.06 20.51
N ALA A 278 20.81 5.03 19.70
CA ALA A 278 20.79 4.96 18.24
C ALA A 278 21.39 3.67 17.66
N PRO A 279 22.53 3.12 18.13
CA PRO A 279 23.06 1.87 17.59
C PRO A 279 22.12 0.67 17.76
N ALA A 280 21.44 0.56 18.90
CA ALA A 280 20.49 -0.52 19.15
C ALA A 280 19.23 -0.37 18.29
N LEU A 281 18.71 0.85 18.19
CA LEU A 281 17.53 1.17 17.37
C LEU A 281 17.81 0.96 15.87
N GLN A 282 19.01 1.29 15.40
CA GLN A 282 19.44 1.02 14.02
C GLN A 282 19.56 -0.48 13.73
N GLU A 283 19.89 -1.30 14.72
CA GLU A 283 19.91 -2.76 14.57
C GLU A 283 18.51 -3.35 14.53
N GLU A 284 17.56 -2.82 15.32
CA GLU A 284 16.15 -3.18 15.20
C GLU A 284 15.58 -2.79 13.83
N ALA A 285 15.84 -1.57 13.36
CA ALA A 285 15.44 -1.11 12.03
C ALA A 285 15.97 -2.04 10.93
N TYR A 286 17.24 -2.45 11.04
CA TYR A 286 17.84 -3.37 10.09
C TYR A 286 17.16 -4.74 10.07
N ARG A 287 16.84 -5.32 11.23
CA ARG A 287 16.12 -6.60 11.31
C ARG A 287 14.74 -6.54 10.67
N HIS A 288 13.95 -5.53 10.99
CA HIS A 288 12.64 -5.33 10.35
C HIS A 288 12.75 -5.10 8.83
N ALA A 289 13.80 -4.43 8.36
CA ALA A 289 14.04 -4.25 6.94
C ALA A 289 14.34 -5.56 6.22
N LEU A 290 15.12 -6.47 6.83
CA LEU A 290 15.36 -7.79 6.29
C LEU A 290 14.07 -8.62 6.25
N ASP A 291 13.27 -8.61 7.32
CA ASP A 291 12.00 -9.33 7.37
C ASP A 291 11.03 -8.83 6.30
N ALA A 292 10.83 -7.52 6.17
CA ALA A 292 9.98 -6.95 5.12
C ALA A 292 10.48 -7.32 3.71
N ALA A 293 11.78 -7.21 3.44
CA ALA A 293 12.35 -7.61 2.15
C ALA A 293 12.12 -9.11 1.87
N GLY A 294 12.31 -9.97 2.89
CA GLY A 294 12.06 -11.39 2.82
C GLY A 294 10.60 -11.77 2.58
N ILE A 295 9.66 -11.06 3.20
CA ILE A 295 8.22 -11.20 2.95
C ILE A 295 7.88 -10.85 1.51
N ILE A 296 8.40 -9.71 1.00
CA ILE A 296 8.13 -9.27 -0.37
C ILE A 296 8.71 -10.28 -1.38
N GLU A 297 9.93 -10.76 -1.16
CA GLU A 297 10.59 -11.74 -2.01
C GLU A 297 9.85 -13.08 -2.05
N THR A 298 9.45 -13.57 -0.88
CA THR A 298 8.82 -14.89 -0.73
C THR A 298 7.39 -14.90 -1.30
N ASN A 299 6.65 -13.80 -1.16
CA ASN A 299 5.22 -13.71 -1.49
C ASN A 299 4.97 -12.86 -2.74
N ASN A 300 5.27 -13.44 -3.91
CA ASN A 300 5.43 -12.69 -5.15
C ASN A 300 4.16 -12.53 -6.01
N HIS A 301 2.97 -12.66 -5.41
CA HIS A 301 1.67 -12.45 -6.07
C HIS A 301 1.45 -10.95 -6.34
N THR A 302 0.94 -10.60 -7.51
CA THR A 302 0.85 -9.18 -7.93
C THR A 302 -0.05 -8.34 -7.04
N ALA A 303 -1.12 -8.92 -6.49
CA ALA A 303 -1.99 -8.29 -5.48
C ALA A 303 -1.23 -7.77 -4.24
N CYS A 304 -0.14 -8.44 -3.85
CA CYS A 304 0.73 -7.99 -2.77
C CYS A 304 1.80 -7.03 -3.28
N LEU A 305 2.45 -7.35 -4.41
CA LEU A 305 3.59 -6.58 -4.95
C LEU A 305 3.26 -5.12 -5.27
N VAL A 306 2.03 -4.80 -5.69
CA VAL A 306 1.60 -3.41 -5.91
C VAL A 306 1.65 -2.56 -4.64
N ASN A 307 1.62 -3.19 -3.47
CA ASN A 307 1.72 -2.53 -2.17
C ASN A 307 3.16 -2.54 -1.61
N SER A 308 4.11 -3.18 -2.30
CA SER A 308 5.47 -3.42 -1.81
C SER A 308 6.51 -2.41 -2.30
N LEU A 309 6.15 -1.48 -3.19
CA LEU A 309 7.10 -0.50 -3.76
C LEU A 309 7.73 0.38 -2.68
N GLN A 310 6.91 1.07 -1.87
CA GLN A 310 7.43 1.94 -0.80
C GLN A 310 8.07 1.13 0.33
N PRO A 311 7.49 0.01 0.81
CA PRO A 311 8.17 -0.93 1.69
C PRO A 311 9.57 -1.32 1.24
N ALA A 312 9.73 -1.77 -0.01
CA ALA A 312 11.03 -2.17 -0.56
C ALA A 312 12.03 -1.01 -0.57
N PHE A 313 11.58 0.21 -0.87
CA PHE A 313 12.44 1.41 -0.78
C PHE A 313 12.85 1.72 0.66
N ILE A 314 11.90 1.72 1.61
CA ILE A 314 12.16 1.99 3.03
C ILE A 314 13.20 1.01 3.57
N CYS A 315 12.99 -0.28 3.31
CA CYS A 315 13.89 -1.34 3.73
C CYS A 315 15.24 -1.27 3.01
N GLY A 316 15.24 -0.90 1.72
CA GLY A 316 16.46 -0.71 0.93
C GLY A 316 17.45 0.26 1.59
N ARG A 317 16.97 1.32 2.23
CA ARG A 317 17.86 2.27 2.94
C ARG A 317 18.66 1.61 4.08
N GLN A 318 18.18 0.49 4.62
CA GLN A 318 18.85 -0.25 5.68
C GLN A 318 19.88 -1.28 5.18
N MET A 319 19.92 -1.56 3.87
CA MET A 319 20.79 -2.61 3.30
C MET A 319 22.28 -2.26 3.43
N ARG A 320 23.05 -3.19 4.01
CA ARG A 320 24.46 -3.01 4.38
C ARG A 320 25.41 -3.65 3.38
N THR A 321 25.12 -4.87 2.93
CA THR A 321 26.01 -5.63 2.03
C THR A 321 25.71 -5.38 0.55
N LYS A 322 26.67 -5.70 -0.34
CA LYS A 322 26.45 -5.61 -1.79
C LYS A 322 25.34 -6.57 -2.26
N GLY A 323 25.27 -7.77 -1.66
CA GLY A 323 24.24 -8.76 -1.98
C GLY A 323 22.83 -8.27 -1.64
N GLU A 324 22.65 -7.74 -0.44
CA GLU A 324 21.38 -7.12 0.00
C GLU A 324 20.96 -5.96 -0.92
N LYS A 325 21.90 -5.05 -1.23
CA LYS A 325 21.63 -3.90 -2.12
C LYS A 325 21.24 -4.35 -3.53
N PHE A 326 21.88 -5.39 -4.05
CA PHE A 326 21.52 -5.96 -5.34
C PHE A 326 20.12 -6.61 -5.28
N ALA A 327 19.86 -7.44 -4.27
CA ALA A 327 18.60 -8.14 -4.11
C ALA A 327 17.41 -7.19 -3.98
N ILE A 328 17.51 -6.09 -3.20
CA ILE A 328 16.40 -5.12 -3.08
C ILE A 328 16.15 -4.36 -4.40
N LEU A 329 17.19 -4.06 -5.17
CA LEU A 329 17.04 -3.48 -6.51
C LEU A 329 16.39 -4.48 -7.48
N GLU A 330 16.72 -5.77 -7.37
CA GLU A 330 16.07 -6.82 -8.14
C GLU A 330 14.59 -6.97 -7.75
N LEU A 331 14.24 -6.86 -6.47
CA LEU A 331 12.85 -6.85 -6.00
C LEU A 331 12.07 -5.67 -6.60
N LEU A 332 12.61 -4.45 -6.57
CA LEU A 332 11.98 -3.30 -7.22
C LEU A 332 11.79 -3.51 -8.73
N ALA A 333 12.78 -4.07 -9.41
CA ALA A 333 12.67 -4.41 -10.83
C ALA A 333 11.64 -5.53 -11.09
N GLN A 334 11.50 -6.48 -10.17
CA GLN A 334 10.50 -7.55 -10.24
C GLN A 334 9.09 -6.99 -10.06
N ILE A 335 8.88 -6.09 -9.09
CA ILE A 335 7.61 -5.38 -8.89
C ILE A 335 7.22 -4.68 -10.20
N GLU A 336 8.11 -3.84 -10.75
CA GLU A 336 7.83 -3.09 -11.97
C GLU A 336 7.48 -4.01 -13.16
N ARG A 337 8.26 -5.07 -13.36
CA ARG A 337 8.04 -6.03 -14.45
C ARG A 337 6.73 -6.80 -14.31
N LYS A 338 6.35 -7.20 -13.09
CA LYS A 338 5.15 -8.02 -12.85
C LYS A 338 3.87 -7.20 -12.84
N THR A 339 3.90 -6.01 -12.24
CA THR A 339 2.69 -5.20 -12.00
C THR A 339 2.53 -4.03 -12.97
N GLY A 340 3.62 -3.64 -13.65
CA GLY A 340 3.68 -2.44 -14.48
C GLY A 340 3.88 -1.15 -13.69
N TRP A 341 4.02 -1.19 -12.36
CA TRP A 341 4.25 0.00 -11.55
C TRP A 341 5.67 0.52 -11.73
N ARG A 342 5.84 1.81 -12.02
CA ARG A 342 7.18 2.41 -12.19
C ARG A 342 7.91 2.45 -10.85
N CYS A 343 8.96 1.65 -10.72
CA CYS A 343 9.84 1.55 -9.54
C CYS A 343 11.23 2.14 -9.77
N GLY A 344 11.61 2.41 -11.03
CA GLY A 344 12.93 2.93 -11.39
C GLY A 344 13.39 4.13 -10.54
N TRP A 345 12.53 5.11 -10.30
CA TRP A 345 12.84 6.30 -9.51
C TRP A 345 13.21 5.99 -8.05
N ARG A 346 12.61 4.96 -7.42
CA ARG A 346 13.04 4.50 -6.08
C ARG A 346 14.34 3.72 -6.13
N SER A 347 14.59 3.00 -7.23
CA SER A 347 15.88 2.33 -7.45
C SER A 347 17.01 3.36 -7.57
N ASP A 348 16.78 4.44 -8.30
CA ASP A 348 17.73 5.55 -8.43
C ASP A 348 17.94 6.26 -7.09
N GLY A 349 16.86 6.52 -6.34
CA GLY A 349 16.95 7.07 -4.99
C GLY A 349 17.75 6.20 -4.01
N LEU A 350 17.68 4.87 -4.13
CA LEU A 350 18.54 3.97 -3.33
C LEU A 350 20.01 4.05 -3.74
N ARG A 351 20.30 4.11 -5.04
CA ARG A 351 21.68 4.25 -5.54
C ARG A 351 22.31 5.56 -5.08
N GLU A 352 21.54 6.65 -5.13
CA GLU A 352 21.95 7.95 -4.58
C GLU A 352 22.20 7.85 -3.07
N PHE A 353 21.26 7.27 -2.31
CA PHE A 353 21.39 7.09 -0.86
C PHE A 353 22.65 6.29 -0.47
N TRP A 354 23.04 5.29 -1.26
CA TRP A 354 24.24 4.50 -1.03
C TRP A 354 25.52 5.08 -1.65
N ASN A 355 25.47 6.25 -2.28
CA ASN A 355 26.58 6.88 -3.02
C ASN A 355 27.17 5.97 -4.13
N LEU A 356 26.29 5.34 -4.93
CA LEU A 356 26.68 4.51 -6.08
C LEU A 356 26.54 5.22 -7.44
N CYS A 357 26.07 6.47 -7.44
CA CYS A 357 25.89 7.30 -8.64
C CYS A 357 27.04 8.29 -8.85
#